data_AF-A0A356IIR3-F1
#
_entry.id   AF-A0A356IIR3-F1
#
_cell.length_a   1.000
_cell.length_b   1.000
_cell.length_c   1.000
_cell.angle_alpha   90.00
_cell.angle_beta   90.00
_cell.angle_gamma   90.00
#
_symmetry.space_group_name_H-M   'P 1'
#
loop_
_entity.id
_entity.type
_entity.pdbx_description
1 polymer ?
#
loop_
_entity_poly.entity_id
_entity_poly.type
_entity_poly.pdbx_seq_one_letter_code
_entity_poly.pdbx_strand_id
1 'polypeptide(L)'
;RLNKSFVVNRSASGVKAKYQALLQLSHYINQASAEGRSVWIAQREGRAKDGFDITDPAIIKMLYVWQKKQGVSFSDAMNKLNLVPVAISYEYDPCDGLKATELQARAAADYVKQDGEDVESIMRGIALPKGRVHIEIGKPLQGDFADAQTLAHALDQQIVENYRLFPPSLLAIEHMLNLGKAMQSLKDDSITRFQTIAQQARETLTAMDAQELSRQAAEFSARLAHYPAQVQRYILEMYANPLLNKYNYTSH
;
A
#
# COMPACT_ATOMS: atom_id res chain seq x y z
N ARG A 1 12.54 11.80 -21.60
CA ARG A 1 11.57 12.76 -21.00
C ARG A 1 12.28 13.52 -19.89
N LEU A 2 11.92 14.77 -19.64
CA LEU A 2 12.56 15.65 -18.63
C LEU A 2 12.66 15.02 -17.23
N ASN A 3 11.72 14.15 -16.84
CA ASN A 3 11.64 13.51 -15.53
C ASN A 3 12.07 12.03 -15.51
N LYS A 4 12.85 11.56 -16.51
CA LYS A 4 13.27 10.15 -16.65
C LYS A 4 12.11 9.12 -16.66
N SER A 5 10.86 9.56 -16.82
CA SER A 5 9.72 8.65 -16.87
C SER A 5 9.69 7.87 -18.18
N PHE A 6 9.13 6.67 -18.13
CA PHE A 6 8.87 5.81 -19.27
C PHE A 6 7.37 5.52 -19.36
N VAL A 7 6.90 5.24 -20.58
CA VAL A 7 5.48 5.00 -20.84
C VAL A 7 5.23 3.51 -20.86
N VAL A 8 4.22 3.08 -20.10
CA VAL A 8 3.68 1.74 -20.19
C VAL A 8 2.59 1.75 -21.28
N ASN A 9 2.80 1.00 -22.36
CA ASN A 9 1.80 0.89 -23.43
C ASN A 9 0.64 0.01 -22.96
N ARG A 10 -0.47 0.67 -22.59
CA ARG A 10 -1.71 0.01 -22.11
C ARG A 10 -2.77 -0.14 -23.20
N SER A 11 -2.60 0.50 -24.36
CA SER A 11 -3.57 0.48 -25.46
C SER A 11 -3.37 -0.69 -26.42
N ALA A 12 -2.42 -1.59 -26.16
CA ALA A 12 -2.18 -2.78 -26.97
C ALA A 12 -3.36 -3.76 -26.87
N SER A 13 -4.02 -4.01 -28.01
CA SER A 13 -5.13 -4.96 -28.12
C SER A 13 -4.67 -6.35 -28.58
N GLY A 14 -5.20 -7.38 -27.93
CA GLY A 14 -4.87 -8.78 -28.22
C GLY A 14 -3.61 -9.29 -27.49
N VAL A 15 -3.58 -10.61 -27.27
CA VAL A 15 -2.55 -11.28 -26.44
C VAL A 15 -1.14 -11.06 -26.97
N LYS A 16 -0.94 -11.19 -28.29
CA LYS A 16 0.37 -11.03 -28.92
C LYS A 16 0.92 -9.61 -28.75
N ALA A 17 0.10 -8.58 -28.98
CA ALA A 17 0.52 -7.19 -28.84
C ALA A 17 0.83 -6.83 -27.38
N LYS A 18 -0.01 -7.28 -26.43
CA LYS A 18 0.24 -7.11 -25.00
C LYS A 18 1.56 -7.77 -24.57
N TYR A 19 1.84 -8.98 -25.04
CA TYR A 19 3.09 -9.66 -24.74
C TYR A 19 4.32 -8.92 -25.31
N GLN A 20 4.23 -8.40 -26.54
CA GLN A 20 5.31 -7.58 -27.10
C GLN A 20 5.53 -6.28 -26.32
N ALA A 21 4.46 -5.61 -25.88
CA ALA A 21 4.58 -4.42 -25.04
C ALA A 21 5.26 -4.74 -23.69
N LEU A 22 4.90 -5.86 -23.06
CA LEU A 22 5.55 -6.33 -21.81
C LEU A 22 7.03 -6.66 -22.03
N LEU A 23 7.37 -7.35 -23.12
CA LEU A 23 8.76 -7.66 -23.48
C LEU A 23 9.59 -6.40 -23.68
N GLN A 24 9.07 -5.42 -24.42
CA GLN A 24 9.75 -4.14 -24.65
C GLN A 24 9.98 -3.38 -23.36
N LEU A 25 8.97 -3.34 -22.49
CA LEU A 25 9.05 -2.69 -21.19
C LEU A 25 10.11 -3.35 -20.29
N SER A 26 10.05 -4.68 -20.18
CA SER A 26 11.01 -5.49 -19.42
C SER A 26 12.43 -5.30 -19.93
N HIS A 27 12.62 -5.33 -21.25
CA HIS A 27 13.92 -5.10 -21.89
C HIS A 27 14.46 -3.71 -21.55
N TYR A 28 13.63 -2.67 -21.68
CA TYR A 28 14.01 -1.30 -21.36
C TYR A 28 14.44 -1.15 -19.90
N ILE A 29 13.71 -1.72 -18.95
CA ILE A 29 14.04 -1.65 -17.51
C ILE A 29 15.37 -2.37 -17.24
N ASN A 30 15.57 -3.54 -17.83
CA ASN A 30 16.82 -4.29 -17.69
C ASN A 30 18.02 -3.51 -18.27
N GLN A 31 17.86 -2.93 -19.45
CA GLN A 31 18.90 -2.09 -20.06
C GLN A 31 19.18 -0.84 -19.21
N ALA A 32 18.13 -0.20 -18.68
CA ALA A 32 18.28 0.96 -17.80
C ALA A 32 19.09 0.62 -16.55
N SER A 33 18.75 -0.48 -15.88
CA SER A 33 19.48 -0.94 -14.70
C SER A 33 20.93 -1.29 -15.03
N ALA A 34 21.19 -1.99 -16.14
CA ALA A 34 22.53 -2.35 -16.60
C ALA A 34 23.42 -1.13 -16.92
N GLU A 35 22.81 -0.01 -17.35
CA GLU A 35 23.50 1.27 -17.59
C GLU A 35 23.62 2.13 -16.31
N GLY A 36 23.29 1.59 -15.14
CA GLY A 36 23.36 2.30 -13.85
C GLY A 36 22.22 3.31 -13.63
N ARG A 37 21.12 3.22 -14.37
CA ARG A 37 19.96 4.11 -14.24
C ARG A 37 18.91 3.50 -13.31
N SER A 38 18.63 4.17 -12.19
CA SER A 38 17.54 3.77 -11.28
C SER A 38 16.17 3.94 -11.93
N VAL A 39 15.27 2.99 -11.65
CA VAL A 39 13.89 2.96 -12.12
C VAL A 39 12.97 2.88 -10.91
N TRP A 40 12.04 3.84 -10.77
CA TRP A 40 11.00 3.80 -9.75
C TRP A 40 9.75 3.12 -10.31
N ILE A 41 9.26 2.10 -9.62
CA ILE A 41 8.05 1.36 -9.99
C ILE A 41 7.13 1.24 -8.77
N ALA A 42 5.83 1.45 -8.98
CA ALA A 42 4.84 1.16 -7.94
C ALA A 42 4.56 -0.35 -7.88
N GLN A 43 4.30 -0.88 -6.69
CA GLN A 43 4.07 -2.31 -6.47
C GLN A 43 2.76 -2.87 -7.03
N ARG A 44 1.84 -1.99 -7.47
CA ARG A 44 0.65 -2.32 -8.27
C ARG A 44 0.18 -1.09 -9.05
N GLU A 45 -0.84 -1.27 -9.88
CA GLU A 45 -1.54 -0.15 -10.51
C GLU A 45 -2.39 0.63 -9.51
N GLY A 46 -2.10 1.93 -9.36
CA GLY A 46 -2.84 2.82 -8.48
C GLY A 46 -2.44 2.70 -7.00
N ARG A 47 -2.92 3.63 -6.19
CA ARG A 47 -2.74 3.60 -4.73
C ARG A 47 -3.70 2.59 -4.10
N ALA A 48 -3.29 1.93 -3.02
CA ALA A 48 -4.21 1.12 -2.21
C ALA A 48 -5.43 1.97 -1.80
N LYS A 49 -6.63 1.43 -2.00
CA LYS A 49 -7.89 2.10 -1.62
C LYS A 49 -8.22 1.85 -0.16
N ASP A 50 -7.84 0.69 0.37
CA ASP A 50 -8.13 0.19 1.71
C ASP A 50 -6.90 0.22 2.63
N GLY A 51 -5.79 0.83 2.24
CA GLY A 51 -4.56 0.85 3.04
C GLY A 51 -3.85 -0.51 3.17
N PHE A 52 -4.34 -1.56 2.50
CA PHE A 52 -3.73 -2.89 2.50
C PHE A 52 -2.77 -3.03 1.32
N ASP A 53 -1.54 -2.54 1.49
CA ASP A 53 -0.58 -2.37 0.40
C ASP A 53 0.33 -3.63 0.19
N ILE A 54 -0.16 -4.65 -0.54
CA ILE A 54 0.59 -5.87 -0.97
C ILE A 54 1.12 -5.82 -2.42
N THR A 55 2.34 -6.28 -2.67
CA THR A 55 2.95 -6.30 -4.01
C THR A 55 2.23 -7.25 -4.95
N ASP A 56 1.89 -6.80 -6.17
CA ASP A 56 1.30 -7.65 -7.21
C ASP A 56 2.39 -8.47 -7.93
N PRO A 57 2.39 -9.83 -7.82
CA PRO A 57 3.37 -10.68 -8.50
C PRO A 57 3.40 -10.51 -10.03
N ALA A 58 2.34 -9.97 -10.64
CA ALA A 58 2.31 -9.68 -12.08
C ALA A 58 3.38 -8.66 -12.50
N ILE A 59 3.71 -7.69 -11.65
CA ILE A 59 4.79 -6.72 -11.94
C ILE A 59 6.14 -7.43 -11.96
N ILE A 60 6.39 -8.35 -11.04
CA ILE A 60 7.63 -9.13 -10.99
C ILE A 60 7.74 -10.03 -12.23
N LYS A 61 6.64 -10.68 -12.64
CA LYS A 61 6.58 -11.45 -13.90
C LYS A 61 6.89 -10.58 -15.12
N MET A 62 6.40 -9.33 -15.13
CA MET A 62 6.74 -8.35 -16.16
C MET A 62 8.23 -8.00 -16.13
N LEU A 63 8.84 -7.79 -14.96
CA LEU A 63 10.28 -7.52 -14.88
C LEU A 63 11.14 -8.68 -15.41
N TYR A 64 10.68 -9.91 -15.23
CA TYR A 64 11.40 -11.13 -15.64
C TYR A 64 11.27 -11.49 -17.13
N VAL A 65 10.18 -11.12 -17.81
CA VAL A 65 9.83 -11.72 -19.12
C VAL A 65 10.92 -11.58 -20.20
N TRP A 66 11.69 -10.49 -20.20
CA TRP A 66 12.85 -10.32 -21.09
C TRP A 66 13.98 -11.30 -20.76
N GLN A 67 14.40 -11.37 -19.50
CA GLN A 67 15.49 -12.24 -19.04
C GLN A 67 15.16 -13.73 -19.25
N LYS A 68 13.90 -14.12 -19.02
CA LYS A 68 13.39 -15.46 -19.33
C LYS A 68 13.64 -15.85 -20.79
N LYS A 69 13.39 -14.92 -21.73
CA LYS A 69 13.64 -15.15 -23.17
C LYS A 69 15.12 -15.34 -23.49
N GLN A 70 16.01 -14.79 -22.68
CA GLN A 70 17.47 -14.95 -22.79
C GLN A 70 17.99 -16.23 -22.10
N GLY A 71 17.11 -17.03 -21.49
CA GLY A 71 17.49 -18.26 -20.78
C GLY A 71 18.09 -18.04 -19.38
N VAL A 72 17.98 -16.83 -18.84
CA VAL A 72 18.44 -16.52 -17.46
C VAL A 72 17.41 -17.05 -16.46
N SER A 73 17.88 -17.63 -15.36
CA SER A 73 17.00 -18.11 -14.28
C SER A 73 16.23 -16.96 -13.63
N PHE A 74 15.11 -17.26 -12.97
CA PHE A 74 14.33 -16.25 -12.26
C PHE A 74 15.15 -15.58 -11.16
N SER A 75 15.78 -16.39 -10.31
CA SER A 75 16.60 -15.96 -9.18
C SER A 75 17.74 -15.04 -9.63
N ASP A 76 18.51 -15.45 -10.64
CA ASP A 76 19.62 -14.64 -11.17
C ASP A 76 19.13 -13.31 -11.77
N ALA A 77 18.01 -13.34 -12.50
CA ALA A 77 17.42 -12.15 -13.09
C ALA A 77 17.00 -11.13 -12.02
N MET A 78 16.39 -11.59 -10.93
CA MET A 78 15.91 -10.71 -9.85
C MET A 78 17.07 -10.14 -9.02
N ASN A 79 18.06 -10.97 -8.68
CA ASN A 79 19.26 -10.52 -7.97
C ASN A 79 20.05 -9.48 -8.79
N LYS A 80 20.12 -9.65 -10.11
CA LYS A 80 20.76 -8.69 -11.03
C LYS A 80 20.02 -7.35 -11.14
N LEU A 81 18.68 -7.34 -11.02
CA LEU A 81 17.90 -6.11 -11.09
C LEU A 81 18.09 -5.18 -9.88
N ASN A 82 18.64 -5.71 -8.76
CA ASN A 82 18.92 -4.95 -7.55
C ASN A 82 17.68 -4.21 -7.01
N LEU A 83 16.60 -4.96 -6.79
CA LEU A 83 15.33 -4.42 -6.31
C LEU A 83 15.48 -3.85 -4.89
N VAL A 84 15.13 -2.59 -4.69
CA VAL A 84 15.17 -1.92 -3.38
C VAL A 84 13.73 -1.56 -2.98
N PRO A 85 13.17 -2.20 -1.94
CA PRO A 85 11.87 -1.84 -1.39
C PRO A 85 11.87 -0.43 -0.79
N VAL A 86 10.78 0.32 -0.96
CA VAL A 86 10.62 1.64 -0.36
C VAL A 86 9.24 1.75 0.27
N ALA A 87 9.20 2.10 1.55
CA ALA A 87 7.95 2.39 2.26
C ALA A 87 7.75 3.91 2.35
N ILE A 88 6.55 4.38 1.98
CA ILE A 88 6.14 5.76 2.15
C ILE A 88 4.90 5.76 3.06
N SER A 89 5.08 6.23 4.29
CA SER A 89 4.03 6.28 5.30
C SER A 89 3.51 7.71 5.44
N TYR A 90 2.20 7.87 5.31
CA TYR A 90 1.51 9.14 5.55
C TYR A 90 0.73 9.03 6.86
N GLU A 91 0.79 10.07 7.69
CA GLU A 91 -0.05 10.15 8.88
C GLU A 91 -1.53 10.30 8.51
N TYR A 92 -1.81 11.11 7.48
CA TYR A 92 -3.14 11.22 6.89
C TYR A 92 -3.09 11.07 5.36
N ASP A 93 -4.03 10.31 4.81
CA ASP A 93 -4.27 10.30 3.36
C ASP A 93 -5.29 11.41 3.04
N PRO A 94 -4.91 12.45 2.27
CA PRO A 94 -5.84 13.53 1.95
C PRO A 94 -7.00 13.11 1.04
N CYS A 95 -6.92 11.91 0.46
CA CYS A 95 -7.95 11.32 -0.38
C CYS A 95 -8.71 10.18 0.34
N ASP A 96 -8.53 9.98 1.65
CA ASP A 96 -9.22 8.93 2.41
C ASP A 96 -10.74 8.96 2.24
N GLY A 97 -11.38 10.13 2.32
CA GLY A 97 -12.82 10.29 2.12
C GLY A 97 -13.26 9.90 0.71
N LEU A 98 -12.54 10.32 -0.33
CA LEU A 98 -12.84 9.95 -1.71
C LEU A 98 -12.73 8.44 -1.92
N LYS A 99 -11.65 7.84 -1.42
CA LYS A 99 -11.43 6.39 -1.49
C LYS A 99 -12.50 5.61 -0.72
N ALA A 100 -12.85 6.07 0.47
CA ALA A 100 -13.86 5.43 1.31
C ALA A 100 -15.25 5.50 0.69
N THR A 101 -15.63 6.64 0.11
CA THR A 101 -16.89 6.78 -0.63
C THR A 101 -16.93 5.86 -1.85
N GLU A 102 -15.84 5.75 -2.60
CA GLU A 102 -15.75 4.81 -3.72
C GLU A 102 -15.87 3.36 -3.25
N LEU A 103 -15.15 2.96 -2.20
CA LEU A 103 -15.23 1.59 -1.66
C LEU A 103 -16.65 1.25 -1.20
N GLN A 104 -17.33 2.20 -0.55
CA GLN A 104 -18.72 2.04 -0.14
C GLN A 104 -19.66 1.91 -1.34
N ALA A 105 -19.53 2.76 -2.36
CA ALA A 105 -20.35 2.69 -3.56
C ALA A 105 -20.10 1.37 -4.33
N ARG A 106 -18.85 0.89 -4.41
CA ARG A 106 -18.52 -0.40 -5.03
C ARG A 106 -19.17 -1.56 -4.28
N ALA A 107 -19.15 -1.54 -2.94
CA ALA A 107 -19.78 -2.56 -2.12
C ALA A 107 -21.31 -2.56 -2.26
N ALA A 108 -21.92 -1.41 -2.52
CA ALA A 108 -23.34 -1.27 -2.82
C ALA A 108 -23.71 -1.58 -4.29
N ALA A 109 -22.72 -1.86 -5.15
CA ALA A 109 -22.87 -1.98 -6.61
C ALA A 109 -23.39 -0.70 -7.30
N ASP A 110 -23.26 0.46 -6.66
CA ASP A 110 -23.72 1.78 -7.13
C ASP A 110 -22.58 2.66 -7.67
N TYR A 111 -21.36 2.11 -7.79
CA TYR A 111 -20.22 2.90 -8.25
C TYR A 111 -20.27 3.19 -9.74
N VAL A 112 -20.43 4.47 -10.07
CA VAL A 112 -20.24 5.03 -11.41
C VAL A 112 -19.07 5.99 -11.37
N LYS A 113 -17.98 5.63 -12.03
CA LYS A 113 -16.79 6.49 -12.13
C LYS A 113 -17.16 7.81 -12.79
N GLN A 114 -16.89 8.92 -12.10
CA GLN A 114 -17.22 10.25 -12.60
C GLN A 114 -16.08 10.83 -13.42
N ASP A 115 -16.42 11.66 -14.40
CA ASP A 115 -15.43 12.42 -15.15
C ASP A 115 -14.69 13.38 -14.21
N GLY A 116 -13.36 13.34 -14.24
CA GLY A 116 -12.51 14.20 -13.40
C GLY A 116 -12.19 13.68 -11.99
N GLU A 117 -12.72 12.53 -11.57
CA GLU A 117 -12.45 11.92 -10.25
C GLU A 117 -10.95 11.67 -10.01
N ASP A 118 -10.22 11.22 -11.05
CA ASP A 118 -8.77 11.02 -10.99
C ASP A 118 -8.01 12.36 -10.84
N VAL A 119 -8.49 13.42 -11.49
CA VAL A 119 -7.89 14.77 -11.43
C VAL A 119 -8.08 15.36 -10.03
N GLU A 120 -9.29 15.24 -9.48
CA GLU A 120 -9.57 15.69 -8.11
C GLU A 120 -8.68 14.95 -7.10
N SER A 121 -8.55 13.64 -7.25
CA SER A 121 -7.71 12.81 -6.39
C SER A 121 -6.23 13.23 -6.45
N ILE A 122 -5.72 13.59 -7.63
CA ILE A 122 -4.35 14.10 -7.79
C ILE A 122 -4.21 15.47 -7.11
N MET A 123 -5.14 16.39 -7.37
CA MET A 123 -5.08 17.75 -6.81
C MET A 123 -5.13 17.74 -5.29
N ARG A 124 -6.05 16.97 -4.70
CA ARG A 124 -6.13 16.78 -3.24
C ARG A 124 -4.87 16.15 -2.69
N GLY A 125 -4.37 15.11 -3.35
CA GLY A 125 -3.14 14.44 -2.97
C GLY A 125 -1.92 15.37 -2.94
N ILE A 126 -1.91 16.43 -3.76
CA ILE A 126 -0.85 17.44 -3.76
C ILE A 126 -1.12 18.52 -2.71
N ALA A 127 -2.30 19.14 -2.76
CA ALA A 127 -2.60 20.39 -2.06
C ALA A 127 -2.93 20.23 -0.57
N LEU A 128 -3.49 19.10 -0.15
CA LEU A 128 -3.98 18.92 1.21
C LEU A 128 -2.90 18.35 2.16
N PRO A 129 -2.97 18.71 3.46
CA PRO A 129 -1.99 18.28 4.45
C PRO A 129 -2.05 16.77 4.68
N LYS A 130 -0.86 16.17 4.86
CA LYS A 130 -0.68 14.73 5.07
C LYS A 130 -0.28 14.38 6.51
N GLY A 131 -0.23 15.39 7.38
CA GLY A 131 0.48 15.29 8.65
C GLY A 131 1.97 14.99 8.43
N ARG A 132 2.52 14.13 9.29
CA ARG A 132 3.88 13.60 9.13
C ARG A 132 3.95 12.65 7.94
N VAL A 133 5.07 12.71 7.22
CA VAL A 133 5.41 11.79 6.14
C VAL A 133 6.75 11.15 6.47
N HIS A 134 6.81 9.83 6.41
CA HIS A 134 8.05 9.06 6.60
C HIS A 134 8.36 8.31 5.32
N ILE A 135 9.61 8.37 4.86
CA ILE A 135 10.11 7.61 3.73
C ILE A 135 11.26 6.75 4.24
N GLU A 136 11.13 5.44 4.10
CA GLU A 136 12.16 4.48 4.48
C GLU A 136 12.61 3.72 3.24
N ILE A 137 13.92 3.74 2.98
CA ILE A 137 14.53 3.02 1.87
C ILE A 137 15.14 1.75 2.42
N GLY A 138 14.68 0.61 1.90
CA GLY A 138 15.13 -0.70 2.32
C GLY A 138 16.53 -1.07 1.82
N LYS A 139 16.89 -2.33 2.05
CA LYS A 139 18.13 -2.90 1.55
C LYS A 139 17.86 -3.61 0.22
N PRO A 140 18.83 -3.63 -0.72
CA PRO A 140 18.66 -4.41 -1.93
C PRO A 140 18.30 -5.86 -1.61
N LEU A 141 17.23 -6.34 -2.23
CA LEU A 141 16.74 -7.69 -2.05
C LEU A 141 17.69 -8.65 -2.77
N GLN A 142 18.25 -9.61 -2.02
CA GLN A 142 19.16 -10.64 -2.49
C GLN A 142 18.74 -11.97 -1.88
N GLY A 143 18.79 -13.05 -2.65
CA GLY A 143 18.43 -14.38 -2.15
C GLY A 143 18.10 -15.37 -3.26
N ASP A 144 17.72 -16.58 -2.85
CA ASP A 144 17.22 -17.59 -3.79
C ASP A 144 15.69 -17.56 -3.83
N PHE A 145 15.14 -17.07 -4.94
CA PHE A 145 13.70 -16.93 -5.12
C PHE A 145 13.20 -17.94 -6.15
N ALA A 146 12.23 -18.78 -5.74
CA ALA A 146 11.65 -19.79 -6.62
C ALA A 146 10.75 -19.16 -7.70
N ASP A 147 9.96 -18.15 -7.33
CA ASP A 147 9.01 -17.49 -8.21
C ASP A 147 8.65 -16.07 -7.79
N ALA A 148 7.75 -15.45 -8.56
CA ALA A 148 7.28 -14.08 -8.34
C ALA A 148 6.50 -13.90 -7.04
N GLN A 149 5.86 -14.96 -6.53
CA GLN A 149 5.09 -14.90 -5.29
C GLN A 149 6.02 -14.90 -4.09
N THR A 150 7.06 -15.75 -4.10
CA THR A 150 8.09 -15.74 -3.06
C THR A 150 8.82 -14.39 -3.03
N LEU A 151 9.18 -13.83 -4.19
CA LEU A 151 9.81 -12.52 -4.26
C LEU A 151 8.89 -11.38 -3.78
N ALA A 152 7.61 -11.40 -4.18
CA ALA A 152 6.62 -10.41 -3.71
C ALA A 152 6.50 -10.43 -2.18
N HIS A 153 6.44 -11.63 -1.58
CA HIS A 153 6.38 -11.78 -0.14
C HIS A 153 7.63 -11.21 0.55
N ALA A 154 8.83 -11.46 0.00
CA ALA A 154 10.08 -10.92 0.55
C ALA A 154 10.19 -9.38 0.41
N LEU A 155 9.66 -8.81 -0.69
CA LEU A 155 9.52 -7.36 -0.84
C LEU A 155 8.57 -6.80 0.23
N ASP A 156 7.39 -7.40 0.37
CA ASP A 156 6.35 -6.95 1.31
C ASP A 156 6.81 -7.07 2.76
N GLN A 157 7.56 -8.11 3.13
CA GLN A 157 8.19 -8.24 4.46
C GLN A 157 8.98 -6.99 4.81
N GLN A 158 9.89 -6.57 3.91
CA GLN A 158 10.74 -5.41 4.17
C GLN A 158 9.95 -4.09 4.10
N ILE A 159 8.97 -3.96 3.19
CA ILE A 159 8.10 -2.77 3.11
C ILE A 159 7.31 -2.59 4.41
N VAL A 160 6.75 -3.67 4.94
CA VAL A 160 5.92 -3.66 6.14
C VAL A 160 6.76 -3.40 7.40
N GLU A 161 7.95 -3.99 7.48
CA GLU A 161 8.91 -3.71 8.55
C GLU A 161 9.26 -2.21 8.58
N ASN A 162 9.58 -1.66 7.41
CA ASN A 162 9.96 -0.26 7.19
C ASN A 162 8.78 0.73 7.27
N TYR A 163 7.53 0.24 7.24
CA TYR A 163 6.37 1.11 7.32
C TYR A 163 6.27 1.72 8.72
N ARG A 164 6.28 3.07 8.78
CA ARG A 164 6.12 3.81 10.01
C ARG A 164 4.64 3.99 10.33
N LEU A 165 4.22 3.42 11.46
CA LEU A 165 2.88 3.62 11.98
C LEU A 165 2.76 5.00 12.63
N PHE A 166 1.62 5.63 12.40
CA PHE A 166 1.23 6.86 13.06
C PHE A 166 -0.02 6.62 13.92
N PRO A 167 -0.32 7.51 14.88
CA PRO A 167 -1.43 7.34 15.82
C PRO A 167 -2.80 7.09 15.19
N PRO A 168 -3.18 7.66 14.02
CA PRO A 168 -4.43 7.31 13.35
C PRO A 168 -4.61 5.80 13.10
N SER A 169 -3.52 5.03 12.90
CA SER A 169 -3.62 3.57 12.73
C SER A 169 -4.06 2.85 13.99
N LEU A 170 -3.54 3.24 15.16
CA LEU A 170 -3.98 2.69 16.44
C LEU A 170 -5.40 3.14 16.76
N LEU A 171 -5.67 4.43 16.61
CA LEU A 171 -6.98 5.02 16.89
C LEU A 171 -8.07 4.35 16.04
N ALA A 172 -7.79 4.05 14.77
CA ALA A 172 -8.73 3.35 13.91
C ALA A 172 -9.12 1.95 14.46
N ILE A 173 -8.14 1.16 14.93
CA ILE A 173 -8.43 -0.14 15.57
C ILE A 173 -9.27 0.04 16.83
N GLU A 174 -8.96 1.04 17.66
CA GLU A 174 -9.72 1.32 18.89
C GLU A 174 -11.17 1.71 18.60
N HIS A 175 -11.40 2.55 17.59
CA HIS A 175 -12.73 2.89 17.11
C HIS A 175 -13.48 1.65 16.61
N MET A 176 -12.83 0.78 15.82
CA MET A 176 -13.44 -0.47 15.33
C MET A 176 -13.80 -1.43 16.47
N LEU A 177 -12.93 -1.56 17.48
CA LEU A 177 -13.21 -2.36 18.68
C LEU A 177 -14.42 -1.83 19.45
N ASN A 178 -14.53 -0.52 19.62
CA ASN A 178 -15.65 0.10 20.33
C ASN A 178 -16.97 -0.09 19.56
N LEU A 179 -16.95 0.10 18.24
CA LEU A 179 -18.12 -0.15 17.38
C LEU A 179 -18.54 -1.62 17.41
N GLY A 180 -17.59 -2.55 17.28
CA GLY A 180 -17.87 -3.98 17.28
C GLY A 180 -18.47 -4.49 18.59
N LYS A 181 -18.01 -3.93 19.74
CA LYS A 181 -18.61 -4.20 21.05
C LYS A 181 -20.02 -3.62 21.18
N ALA A 182 -20.22 -2.37 20.74
CA ALA A 182 -21.52 -1.71 20.80
C ALA A 182 -22.57 -2.42 19.91
N MET A 183 -22.16 -2.94 18.76
CA MET A 183 -23.04 -3.59 17.78
C MET A 183 -23.16 -5.11 17.95
N GLN A 184 -22.42 -5.73 18.89
CA GLN A 184 -22.29 -7.19 19.05
C GLN A 184 -21.94 -7.90 17.72
N SER A 185 -21.22 -7.21 16.84
CA SER A 185 -21.02 -7.62 15.45
C SER A 185 -19.67 -8.28 15.18
N LEU A 186 -18.74 -8.24 16.15
CA LEU A 186 -17.46 -8.94 16.08
C LEU A 186 -17.52 -10.24 16.86
N LYS A 187 -16.93 -11.30 16.30
CA LYS A 187 -16.71 -12.58 17.01
C LYS A 187 -15.63 -12.40 18.07
N ASP A 188 -15.69 -13.17 19.16
CA ASP A 188 -14.74 -13.11 20.28
C ASP A 188 -13.27 -13.25 19.84
N ASP A 189 -13.00 -14.12 18.87
CA ASP A 189 -11.65 -14.29 18.30
C ASP A 189 -11.13 -13.02 17.60
N SER A 190 -12.02 -12.29 16.91
CA SER A 190 -11.66 -11.03 16.21
C SER A 190 -11.43 -9.90 17.21
N ILE A 191 -12.25 -9.84 18.27
CA ILE A 191 -12.08 -8.88 19.37
C ILE A 191 -10.73 -9.12 20.05
N THR A 192 -10.44 -10.36 20.41
CA THR A 192 -9.18 -10.75 21.07
C THR A 192 -7.98 -10.38 20.20
N ARG A 193 -8.01 -10.70 18.90
CA ARG A 193 -6.95 -10.33 17.97
C ARG A 193 -6.73 -8.82 17.90
N PHE A 194 -7.77 -8.03 17.72
CA PHE A 194 -7.65 -6.57 17.66
C PHE A 194 -7.19 -5.96 18.98
N GLN A 195 -7.59 -6.51 20.12
CA GLN A 195 -7.10 -6.07 21.43
C GLN A 195 -5.59 -6.32 21.57
N THR A 196 -5.10 -7.49 21.18
CA THR A 196 -3.66 -7.80 21.20
C THR A 196 -2.87 -6.84 20.31
N ILE A 197 -3.35 -6.60 19.09
CA ILE A 197 -2.70 -5.68 18.15
C ILE A 197 -2.68 -4.25 18.68
N ALA A 198 -3.81 -3.76 19.22
CA ALA A 198 -3.90 -2.42 19.80
C ALA A 198 -2.95 -2.25 20.99
N GLN A 199 -2.83 -3.26 21.86
CA GLN A 199 -1.93 -3.24 23.01
C GLN A 199 -0.46 -3.12 22.58
N GLN A 200 -0.01 -3.96 21.65
CA GLN A 200 1.37 -3.93 21.15
C GLN A 200 1.69 -2.63 20.39
N ALA A 201 0.74 -2.15 19.59
CA ALA A 201 0.87 -0.89 18.89
C ALA A 201 0.96 0.29 19.87
N ARG A 202 0.16 0.25 20.94
CA ARG A 202 0.24 1.25 22.01
C ARG A 202 1.61 1.23 22.65
N GLU A 203 2.15 0.07 23.04
CA GLU A 203 3.51 -0.04 23.61
C GLU A 203 4.60 0.54 22.67
N THR A 204 4.46 0.33 21.36
CA THR A 204 5.38 0.87 20.35
C THR A 204 5.21 2.38 20.14
N LEU A 205 3.97 2.89 20.22
CA LEU A 205 3.62 4.30 20.02
C LEU A 205 3.73 5.13 21.32
N THR A 206 3.75 4.50 22.50
CA THR A 206 3.78 5.14 23.84
C THR A 206 5.09 5.85 24.19
N ALA A 207 6.04 5.93 23.27
CA ALA A 207 7.07 6.97 23.35
C ALA A 207 6.48 8.39 23.14
N MET A 208 5.20 8.51 22.75
CA MET A 208 4.46 9.76 22.67
C MET A 208 3.82 10.16 24.00
N ASP A 209 3.85 11.46 24.31
CA ASP A 209 3.14 12.08 25.43
C ASP A 209 1.64 11.73 25.38
N ALA A 210 1.08 11.30 26.50
CA ALA A 210 -0.34 10.94 26.63
C ALA A 210 -1.26 12.10 26.25
N GLN A 211 -0.85 13.34 26.51
CA GLN A 211 -1.61 14.52 26.12
C GLN A 211 -1.69 14.67 24.59
N GLU A 212 -0.59 14.40 23.88
CA GLU A 212 -0.53 14.47 22.42
C GLU A 212 -1.38 13.37 21.78
N LEU A 213 -1.35 12.14 22.31
CA LEU A 213 -2.21 11.06 21.82
C LEU A 213 -3.70 11.40 22.00
N SER A 214 -4.07 12.00 23.14
CA SER A 214 -5.45 12.46 23.38
C SER A 214 -5.87 13.55 22.39
N ARG A 215 -4.98 14.51 22.10
CA ARG A 215 -5.22 15.55 21.10
C ARG A 215 -5.45 14.95 19.71
N GLN A 216 -4.60 14.01 19.30
CA GLN A 216 -4.74 13.32 18.00
C GLN A 216 -5.99 12.43 17.93
N ALA A 217 -6.39 11.80 19.04
CA ALA A 217 -7.65 11.07 19.12
C ALA A 217 -8.86 11.99 18.86
N ALA A 218 -8.86 13.19 19.44
CA ALA A 218 -9.90 14.19 19.20
C ALA A 218 -9.91 14.67 17.74
N GLU A 219 -8.74 14.96 17.15
CA GLU A 219 -8.62 15.36 15.75
C GLU A 219 -9.12 14.27 14.80
N PHE A 220 -8.72 13.02 15.03
CA PHE A 220 -9.14 11.89 14.22
C PHE A 220 -10.65 11.63 14.33
N SER A 221 -11.21 11.71 15.54
CA SER A 221 -12.65 11.62 15.77
C SER A 221 -13.42 12.73 15.05
N ALA A 222 -12.94 13.98 15.15
CA ALA A 222 -13.53 15.11 14.45
C ALA A 222 -13.48 14.92 12.93
N ARG A 223 -12.35 14.42 12.40
CA ARG A 223 -12.21 14.08 10.98
C ARG A 223 -13.28 13.06 10.55
N LEU A 224 -13.42 11.95 11.28
CA LEU A 224 -14.40 10.90 10.96
C LEU A 224 -15.85 11.44 10.97
N ALA A 225 -16.17 12.32 11.91
CA ALA A 225 -17.51 12.90 12.05
C ALA A 225 -18.00 13.70 10.82
N HIS A 226 -17.10 14.11 9.92
CA HIS A 226 -17.47 14.76 8.66
C HIS A 226 -18.11 13.80 7.63
N TYR A 227 -17.99 12.48 7.85
CA TYR A 227 -18.45 11.47 6.91
C TYR A 227 -19.66 10.71 7.46
N PRO A 228 -20.59 10.23 6.60
CA PRO A 228 -21.65 9.33 7.03
C PRO A 228 -21.09 8.03 7.63
N ALA A 229 -21.80 7.42 8.57
CA ALA A 229 -21.34 6.20 9.28
C ALA A 229 -20.91 5.06 8.34
N GLN A 230 -21.61 4.88 7.22
CA GLN A 230 -21.26 3.87 6.20
C GLN A 230 -19.89 4.12 5.54
N VAL A 231 -19.47 5.38 5.41
CA VAL A 231 -18.17 5.77 4.84
C VAL A 231 -17.08 5.74 5.93
N GLN A 232 -17.41 6.14 7.16
CA GLN A 232 -16.48 6.09 8.30
C GLN A 232 -15.86 4.71 8.48
N ARG A 233 -16.64 3.64 8.29
CA ARG A 233 -16.13 2.26 8.35
C ARG A 233 -14.94 2.03 7.41
N TYR A 234 -15.03 2.46 6.16
CA TYR A 234 -13.94 2.27 5.18
C TYR A 234 -12.73 3.15 5.49
N ILE A 235 -12.93 4.34 6.06
CA ILE A 235 -11.83 5.17 6.55
C ILE A 235 -11.11 4.45 7.70
N LEU A 236 -11.85 3.91 8.67
CA LEU A 236 -11.28 3.15 9.79
C LEU A 236 -10.48 1.94 9.29
N GLU A 237 -11.05 1.13 8.40
CA GLU A 237 -10.35 -0.02 7.79
C GLU A 237 -9.05 0.43 7.09
N MET A 238 -9.09 1.55 6.37
CA MET A 238 -7.92 2.11 5.67
C MET A 238 -6.75 2.45 6.60
N TYR A 239 -7.04 3.04 7.75
CA TYR A 239 -6.01 3.41 8.73
C TYR A 239 -5.56 2.21 9.59
N ALA A 240 -6.45 1.25 9.84
CA ALA A 240 -6.14 0.04 10.60
C ALA A 240 -5.25 -0.95 9.82
N ASN A 241 -5.48 -1.10 8.52
CA ASN A 241 -4.84 -2.13 7.69
C ASN A 241 -3.30 -2.11 7.69
N PRO A 242 -2.58 -0.97 7.68
CA PRO A 242 -1.13 -0.97 7.83
C PRO A 242 -0.63 -1.62 9.13
N LEU A 243 -1.34 -1.41 10.25
CA LEU A 243 -1.00 -2.02 11.53
C LEU A 243 -1.35 -3.52 11.54
N LEU A 244 -2.49 -3.90 10.95
CA LEU A 244 -2.84 -5.31 10.78
C LEU A 244 -1.83 -6.05 9.89
N ASN A 245 -1.33 -5.39 8.83
CA ASN A 245 -0.27 -5.90 7.97
C ASN A 245 1.01 -6.16 8.75
N LYS A 246 1.43 -5.17 9.55
CA LYS A 246 2.63 -5.31 10.38
C LYS A 246 2.57 -6.55 11.25
N TYR A 247 1.44 -6.75 11.94
CA TYR A 247 1.24 -7.93 12.77
C TYR A 247 1.28 -9.25 11.97
N ASN A 248 0.65 -9.30 10.78
CA ASN A 248 0.64 -10.52 9.95
C ASN A 248 2.04 -10.91 9.46
N TYR A 249 2.90 -9.93 9.17
CA TYR A 249 4.27 -10.17 8.68
C TYR A 249 5.29 -10.42 9.80
N THR A 250 5.04 -9.97 11.03
CA THR A 250 5.90 -10.25 12.20
C THR A 250 5.54 -11.51 12.98
N SER A 251 4.37 -12.13 12.73
CA SER A 251 3.91 -13.31 13.48
C SER A 251 4.44 -14.66 12.96
N HIS A 252 5.57 -14.66 12.24
CA HIS A 252 6.20 -15.85 11.66
C HIS A 252 7.67 -15.97 12.05
#